data_AF-A0A5C7PUU7-F1
#
_entry.id   AF-A0A5C7PUU7-F1
#
_cell.length_a   1.000
_cell.length_b   1.000
_cell.length_c   1.000
_cell.angle_alpha   90.00
_cell.angle_beta   90.00
_cell.angle_gamma   90.00
#
_symmetry.space_group_name_H-M   'P 1'
#
loop_
_entity.id
_entity.type
_entity.pdbx_description
1 polymer ?
#
loop_
_entity_poly.entity_id
_entity_poly.type
_entity_poly.pdbx_seq_one_letter_code
_entity_poly.pdbx_strand_id
1 'polypeptide(L)' 'MTIRKVSVSVGLTVNAGNYSSGRIEMTAEADLDPGEDDAAAHQALTQALKQRVRVEATDAARIARDVARGQG' A
#
# COMPACT_ATOMS: atom_id res chain seq x y z
N MET A 1 12.18 29.34 3.54
CA MET A 1 12.28 28.12 2.72
C MET A 1 10.95 27.41 2.83
N THR A 2 10.27 27.15 1.70
CA THR A 2 8.91 26.58 1.70
C THR A 2 9.03 25.11 1.32
N ILE A 3 8.93 24.22 2.30
CA ILE A 3 8.85 22.77 2.08
C ILE A 3 7.48 22.48 1.49
N ARG A 4 7.44 21.74 0.37
CA ARG A 4 6.19 21.27 -0.26
C ARG A 4 5.94 19.84 0.16
N LYS A 5 4.68 19.45 0.38
CA LYS A 5 4.33 18.08 0.78
C LYS A 5 3.57 17.37 -0.33
N VAL A 6 3.97 16.15 -0.64
CA VAL A 6 3.26 15.27 -1.58
C VAL A 6 2.73 14.07 -0.82
N SER A 7 1.45 13.79 -0.98
CA SER A 7 0.76 12.65 -0.37
C SER A 7 0.22 11.72 -1.45
N VAL A 8 0.45 10.42 -1.30
CA VAL A 8 -0.08 9.38 -2.20
C VAL A 8 -0.82 8.35 -1.37
N SER A 9 -1.99 7.92 -1.84
CA SER A 9 -2.73 6.80 -1.28
C SER A 9 -2.89 5.68 -2.30
N VAL A 10 -2.63 4.45 -1.87
CA VAL A 10 -2.79 3.24 -2.68
C VAL A 10 -3.65 2.24 -1.91
N GLY A 11 -4.69 1.74 -2.57
CA GLY A 11 -5.57 0.70 -2.04
C GLY A 11 -5.53 -0.56 -2.90
N LEU A 12 -5.58 -1.72 -2.25
CA LEU A 12 -5.78 -3.01 -2.90
C LEU A 12 -6.84 -3.82 -2.16
N THR A 13 -7.81 -4.32 -2.90
CA THR A 13 -8.80 -5.27 -2.40
C THR A 13 -8.30 -6.68 -2.66
N VAL A 14 -8.20 -7.47 -1.60
CA VAL A 14 -7.80 -8.88 -1.62
C VAL A 14 -9.04 -9.74 -1.41
N ASN A 15 -9.33 -10.63 -2.35
CA ASN A 15 -10.38 -11.62 -2.20
C ASN A 15 -9.84 -12.83 -1.44
N ALA A 16 -10.33 -13.05 -0.22
CA ALA A 16 -9.89 -14.17 0.63
C ALA A 16 -10.69 -15.47 0.36
N GLY A 17 -11.71 -15.43 -0.50
CA GLY A 17 -12.65 -16.53 -0.70
C GLY A 17 -13.79 -16.50 0.33
N ASN A 18 -14.82 -17.34 0.14
CA ASN A 18 -15.99 -17.45 1.03
C ASN A 18 -16.68 -16.11 1.35
N TYR A 19 -16.92 -15.28 0.33
CA TYR A 19 -17.60 -13.97 0.45
C TYR A 19 -16.88 -12.95 1.36
N SER A 20 -15.64 -13.20 1.77
CA SER A 20 -14.85 -12.26 2.56
C SER A 20 -13.82 -11.54 1.69
N SER A 21 -13.86 -10.23 1.69
CA SER A 21 -12.86 -9.36 1.06
C SER A 21 -12.20 -8.48 2.12
N GLY A 22 -10.87 -8.38 2.04
CA GLY A 22 -10.09 -7.44 2.84
C GLY A 22 -9.65 -6.29 1.96
N ARG A 23 -9.79 -5.05 2.44
CA ARG A 23 -9.24 -3.87 1.77
C ARG A 23 -8.02 -3.39 2.54
N ILE A 24 -6.89 -3.27 1.86
CA ILE A 24 -5.66 -2.70 2.41
C ILE A 24 -5.50 -1.33 1.77
N GLU A 25 -5.46 -0.29 2.59
CA GLU A 25 -5.17 1.08 2.16
C GLU A 25 -3.94 1.59 2.88
N MET A 26 -3.06 2.22 2.13
CA MET A 26 -1.87 2.86 2.65
C MET A 26 -1.73 4.25 2.10
N THR A 27 -1.32 5.17 2.96
CA THR A 27 -0.97 6.53 2.60
C THR A 27 0.49 6.75 2.95
N ALA A 28 1.24 7.38 2.05
CA ALA A 28 2.59 7.86 2.32
C ALA A 28 2.69 9.33 1.95
N GLU A 29 3.55 10.02 2.68
CA GLU A 29 3.83 11.43 2.49
C GLU A 29 5.33 11.64 2.35
N ALA A 30 5.72 12.61 1.54
CA ALA A 30 7.09 13.09 1.47
C ALA A 30 7.14 14.61 1.41
N ASP A 31 8.15 15.13 2.07
CA ASP A 31 8.53 16.53 2.04
C ASP A 31 9.50 16.74 0.86
N LEU A 32 9.27 17.80 0.10
CA LEU A 32 10.06 18.20 -1.05
C LEU A 32 10.73 19.54 -0.80
N ASP A 33 12.03 19.57 -1.09
CA ASP A 33 12.83 20.76 -1.10
C ASP A 33 12.55 21.62 -2.35
N PRO A 34 12.88 22.94 -2.28
CA PRO A 34 12.69 23.83 -3.41
C PRO A 34 13.55 23.42 -4.61
N GLY A 35 12.90 23.06 -5.71
CA GLY A 35 13.56 22.67 -6.96
C GLY A 35 13.58 21.17 -7.22
N GLU A 36 13.09 20.35 -6.27
CA GLU A 36 12.82 18.94 -6.53
C GLU A 36 11.63 18.75 -7.47
N ASP A 37 11.66 17.65 -8.23
CA ASP A 37 10.63 17.30 -9.21
C ASP A 37 9.45 16.61 -8.51
N ASP A 38 8.33 17.33 -8.41
CA ASP A 38 7.09 16.86 -7.81
C ASP A 38 6.56 15.56 -8.48
N ALA A 39 6.71 15.43 -9.81
CA ALA A 39 6.21 14.28 -10.55
C ALA A 39 7.07 13.04 -10.30
N ALA A 40 8.39 13.20 -10.28
CA ALA A 40 9.33 12.12 -9.94
C ALA A 40 9.11 11.62 -8.51
N ALA A 41 8.93 12.54 -7.55
CA ALA A 41 8.61 12.21 -6.17
C ALA A 41 7.29 11.44 -6.04
N HIS A 42 6.23 11.94 -6.70
CA HIS A 42 4.93 11.27 -6.69
C HIS A 42 5.00 9.86 -7.29
N GLN A 43 5.76 9.67 -8.37
CA GLN A 43 5.98 8.34 -8.96
C GLN A 43 6.75 7.41 -8.01
N ALA A 44 7.81 7.90 -7.38
CA ALA A 44 8.60 7.13 -6.42
C ALA A 44 7.74 6.67 -5.22
N LEU A 45 6.96 7.58 -4.62
CA LEU A 45 6.03 7.24 -3.54
C LEU A 45 4.98 6.22 -4.00
N THR A 46 4.42 6.43 -5.19
CA THR A 46 3.41 5.51 -5.74
C THR A 46 3.97 4.11 -5.92
N GLN A 47 5.20 3.96 -6.44
CA GLN A 47 5.82 2.65 -6.61
C GLN A 47 6.14 1.98 -5.27
N ALA A 48 6.68 2.74 -4.32
CA ALA A 48 6.97 2.24 -2.97
C ALA A 48 5.70 1.75 -2.27
N LEU A 49 4.61 2.51 -2.33
CA LEU A 49 3.31 2.13 -1.76
C LEU A 49 2.73 0.89 -2.46
N LYS A 50 2.78 0.81 -3.79
CA LYS A 50 2.30 -0.38 -4.52
C LYS A 50 3.05 -1.64 -4.11
N GLN A 51 4.37 -1.57 -3.96
CA GLN A 51 5.16 -2.71 -3.50
C GLN A 51 4.76 -3.11 -2.09
N ARG A 52 4.59 -2.14 -1.18
CA ARG A 52 4.25 -2.41 0.22
C ARG A 52 2.85 -2.99 0.39
N VAL A 53 1.85 -2.40 -0.30
CA VAL A 53 0.49 -2.93 -0.34
C VAL A 53 0.47 -4.36 -0.88
N ARG A 54 1.29 -4.68 -1.89
CA ARG A 54 1.38 -6.04 -2.43
C ARG A 54 1.98 -7.03 -1.43
N VAL A 55 3.01 -6.64 -0.68
CA VAL A 55 3.61 -7.48 0.37
C VAL A 55 2.58 -7.77 1.46
N GLU A 56 1.94 -6.73 2.01
CA GLU A 56 0.89 -6.90 3.03
C GLU A 56 -0.28 -7.75 2.52
N ALA A 57 -0.70 -7.55 1.28
CA ALA A 57 -1.76 -8.36 0.67
C ALA A 57 -1.38 -9.84 0.56
N THR A 58 -0.12 -10.13 0.27
CA THR A 58 0.39 -11.50 0.16
C THR A 58 0.46 -12.15 1.54
N ASP A 59 0.95 -11.44 2.55
CA ASP A 59 0.96 -11.93 3.94
C ASP A 59 -0.45 -12.14 4.49
N ALA A 60 -1.36 -11.19 4.27
CA ALA A 60 -2.76 -11.31 4.65
C ALA A 60 -3.43 -12.52 3.99
N ALA A 61 -3.17 -12.75 2.70
CA ALA A 61 -3.67 -13.94 2.00
C ALA A 61 -3.08 -15.25 2.54
N ARG A 62 -1.81 -15.25 2.98
CA ARG A 62 -1.16 -16.41 3.60
C ARG A 62 -1.79 -16.74 4.95
N ILE A 63 -1.92 -15.74 5.82
CA ILE A 63 -2.55 -15.87 7.15
C ILE A 63 -3.97 -16.40 7.01
N ALA A 64 -4.77 -15.84 6.10
CA ALA A 64 -6.14 -16.27 5.87
C ALA A 64 -6.24 -17.76 5.47
N ARG A 65 -5.29 -18.25 4.66
CA ARG A 65 -5.22 -19.66 4.26
C ARG A 65 -4.80 -20.58 5.40
N ASP A 66 -3.83 -20.17 6.22
CA ASP A 66 -3.36 -20.98 7.35
C ASP A 66 -4.45 -21.11 8.42
N VAL A 67 -5.18 -20.03 8.71
CA VAL A 67 -6.35 -20.06 9.62
C VAL A 67 -7.44 -21.01 9.09
N ALA A 68 -7.72 -20.99 7.79
CA ALA A 68 -8.72 -21.89 7.19
C ALA A 68 -8.31 -23.38 7.26
N ARG A 69 -7.01 -23.70 7.34
CA ARG A 69 -6.50 -25.07 7.42
C ARG A 69 -6.37 -25.60 8.85
N GLY A 70 -6.13 -24.74 9.83
CA GLY A 70 -5.98 -25.14 11.23
C GLY A 70 -7.29 -25.41 11.98
N GLN A 71 -8.44 -25.14 11.37
CA GLN A 71 -9.77 -25.39 11.95
C GLN A 71 -10.45 -26.68 11.44
N GLY A 72 -9.74 -27.49 10.64
CA GLY A 72 -10.24 -28.74 10.06
C GLY A 72 -9.85 -29.99 10.85
#